data_AF-A0A936MA78-F1
#
_entry.id   AF-A0A936MA78-F1
#
_cell.length_a   1.000
_cell.length_b   1.000
_cell.length_c   1.000
_cell.angle_alpha   90.00
_cell.angle_beta   90.00
_cell.angle_gamma   90.00
#
_symmetry.space_group_name_H-M   'P 1'
#
loop_
_entity.id
_entity.type
_entity.pdbx_description
1 polymer ?
#
loop_
_entity_poly.entity_id
_entity_poly.type
_entity_poly.pdbx_seq_one_letter_code
_entity_poly.pdbx_strand_id
1 'polypeptide(L)' 'MTVQTIPDIEQMTPAQQIELMEALWKSMTERNVNGEPPAWHRDYLADRENALANGDDEFISLDQLEADLGTELK' A
#
# COMPACT_ATOMS: atom_id res chain seq x y z
N MET A 1 -25.47 20.40 8.25
CA MET A 1 -24.38 19.70 7.53
C MET A 1 -23.08 20.36 7.95
N THR A 2 -22.25 19.67 8.74
CA THR A 2 -20.93 20.17 9.09
C THR A 2 -20.05 20.11 7.85
N VAL A 3 -19.70 21.27 7.30
CA VAL A 3 -18.65 21.36 6.28
C VAL A 3 -17.33 21.17 7.01
N GLN A 4 -16.80 19.94 7.00
CA GLN A 4 -15.42 19.71 7.39
C GLN A 4 -14.54 20.15 6.23
N THR A 5 -13.82 21.26 6.41
CA THR A 5 -12.71 21.63 5.53
C THR A 5 -11.57 20.67 5.82
N ILE A 6 -11.30 19.76 4.89
CA ILE A 6 -10.10 18.93 4.94
C ILE A 6 -8.90 19.88 4.75
N PRO A 7 -7.96 19.98 5.71
CA PRO A 7 -6.76 20.78 5.53
C PRO A 7 -5.95 20.25 4.34
N ASP A 8 -5.07 21.08 3.76
CA ASP A 8 -4.19 20.61 2.69
C ASP A 8 -3.36 19.41 3.21
N ILE A 9 -3.10 18.42 2.36
CA ILE A 9 -2.37 17.21 2.76
C ILE A 9 -1.00 17.59 3.31
N GLU A 10 -0.37 18.63 2.73
CA GLU A 10 0.91 19.17 3.19
C GLU A 10 0.87 19.81 4.58
N GLN A 11 -0.33 20.14 5.09
CA GLN A 11 -0.55 20.74 6.41
C GLN A 11 -0.95 19.71 7.46
N MET A 12 -1.18 18.46 7.08
CA MET A 12 -1.54 17.38 8.00
C MET A 12 -0.32 16.88 8.77
N THR A 13 -0.51 16.56 10.04
CA THR A 13 0.46 15.73 10.77
C THR A 13 0.52 14.33 10.15
N PRO A 14 1.62 13.58 10.34
CA PRO A 14 1.73 12.20 9.83
C PRO A 14 0.56 11.30 10.28
N ALA A 15 0.10 11.45 11.52
CA ALA A 15 -1.03 10.68 12.04
C ALA A 15 -2.33 10.98 11.28
N GLN A 16 -2.61 12.26 11.00
CA GLN A 16 -3.79 12.68 10.22
C GLN A 16 -3.73 12.17 8.77
N GLN A 17 -2.54 12.11 8.17
CA GLN A 17 -2.38 11.55 6.82
C GLN A 17 -2.72 10.06 6.81
N ILE A 18 -2.26 9.30 7.81
CA ILE A 18 -2.57 7.87 7.95
C ILE A 18 -4.07 7.66 8.15
N GLU A 19 -4.70 8.40 9.07
CA GLU A 19 -6.14 8.33 9.30
C GLU A 19 -6.95 8.65 8.03
N LEU A 20 -6.51 9.64 7.25
CA LEU A 20 -7.12 9.96 5.97
C LEU A 20 -6.97 8.81 4.97
N MET A 21 -5.77 8.23 4.85
CA MET A 21 -5.52 7.08 3.97
C MET A 21 -6.45 5.90 4.32
N GLU A 22 -6.62 5.59 5.60
CA GLU A 22 -7.51 4.52 6.06
C GLU A 22 -8.98 4.81 5.75
N ALA A 23 -9.44 6.04 6.01
CA ALA A 23 -10.82 6.45 5.73
C ALA A 23 -11.14 6.40 4.22
N LEU A 24 -10.19 6.86 3.38
CA LEU A 24 -10.30 6.79 1.93
C LEU A 24 -10.35 5.33 1.45
N TRP A 25 -9.43 4.49 1.93
CA TRP A 25 -9.36 3.09 1.55
C TRP A 25 -10.63 2.32 1.90
N LYS A 26 -11.15 2.52 3.12
CA LYS A 26 -12.44 1.96 3.56
C LYS A 26 -13.57 2.42 2.64
N SER A 27 -13.66 3.71 2.34
CA SER A 27 -14.70 4.28 1.47
C SER A 27 -14.64 3.73 0.04
N MET A 28 -13.44 3.52 -0.52
CA MET A 28 -13.26 2.93 -1.85
C MET A 28 -13.71 1.47 -1.89
N THR A 29 -13.33 0.71 -0.87
CA THR A 29 -13.68 -0.72 -0.73
C THR A 29 -15.19 -0.91 -0.60
N GLU A 30 -15.84 -0.17 0.30
CA GLU A 30 -17.28 -0.26 0.54
C GLU A 30 -18.12 0.15 -0.67
N ARG A 31 -17.63 1.11 -1.46
CA ARG A 31 -18.31 1.59 -2.67
C ARG A 31 -17.94 0.78 -3.92
N ASN A 32 -17.06 -0.21 -3.79
CA ASN A 32 -16.51 -0.99 -4.90
C ASN A 32 -15.97 -0.10 -6.04
N VAL A 33 -15.35 1.03 -5.68
CA VAL A 33 -14.74 1.94 -6.66
C VAL A 33 -13.40 1.33 -7.08
N ASN A 34 -13.46 0.55 -8.15
CA ASN A 34 -12.28 0.03 -8.81
C ASN A 34 -12.02 0.91 -10.04
N GLY A 35 -11.00 1.76 -9.95
CA GLY A 35 -10.42 2.39 -11.14
C GLY A 35 -9.54 1.40 -11.88
N GLU A 36 -9.30 1.66 -13.17
CA GLU A 36 -8.21 0.96 -13.87
C GLU A 36 -6.88 1.21 -13.14
N PRO A 37 -6.14 0.16 -12.79
CA PRO A 37 -4.81 0.33 -12.22
C PRO A 37 -3.93 1.19 -13.14
N PRO A 38 -3.01 1.99 -12.58
CA PRO A 38 -2.06 2.74 -13.39
C PRO A 38 -1.26 1.81 -14.32
N ALA A 39 -0.90 2.31 -15.51
CA ALA A 39 -0.17 1.50 -16.50
C ALA A 39 1.12 0.88 -15.94
N TRP A 40 1.85 1.62 -15.10
CA TRP A 40 3.09 1.15 -14.47
C TRP A 40 2.88 -0.06 -13.56
N HIS A 41 1.68 -0.27 -13.02
CA HIS A 41 1.39 -1.38 -12.12
C HIS A 41 1.54 -2.72 -12.85
N ARG A 42 1.16 -2.78 -14.13
CA ARG A 42 1.37 -3.95 -14.97
C ARG A 42 2.85 -4.26 -15.15
N ASP A 43 3.63 -3.23 -15.49
CA ASP A 43 5.06 -3.40 -15.76
C ASP A 43 5.78 -3.91 -14.52
N TYR A 44 5.44 -3.36 -13.34
CA TYR A 44 5.98 -3.82 -12.06
C TYR A 44 5.63 -5.28 -11.76
N LEU A 45 4.39 -5.71 -12.01
CA LEU A 45 4.00 -7.12 -11.82
C LEU A 45 4.76 -8.05 -12.76
N ALA A 46 4.93 -7.66 -14.02
CA ALA A 46 5.69 -8.44 -14.99
C ALA A 46 7.16 -8.60 -14.57
N ASP A 47 7.77 -7.52 -14.06
CA ASP A 47 9.15 -7.58 -13.55
C ASP A 47 9.27 -8.55 -12.36
N ARG A 48 8.29 -8.56 -11.45
CA ARG A 48 8.25 -9.49 -10.31
C ARG A 48 8.06 -10.94 -10.73
N GLU A 49 7.17 -11.18 -11.69
CA GLU A 49 6.97 -12.53 -12.25
C GLU A 49 8.25 -13.06 -12.92
N ASN A 50 8.96 -12.20 -13.66
CA ASN A 50 10.23 -12.55 -14.29
C ASN A 50 11.32 -12.85 -13.26
N ALA A 51 11.43 -12.04 -12.19
CA ALA A 51 12.40 -12.27 -11.12
C ALA A 51 12.18 -13.63 -10.42
N LEU A 52 10.92 -13.97 -10.14
CA LEU A 52 10.56 -15.29 -9.60
C LEU A 52 10.91 -16.43 -10.57
N ALA A 53 10.63 -16.25 -11.87
CA ALA A 53 10.92 -17.26 -12.88
C ALA A 53 12.42 -17.50 -13.10
N ASN A 54 13.24 -16.45 -12.94
CA ASN A 54 14.70 -16.52 -13.06
C ASN A 54 15.38 -17.00 -11.77
N GLY A 55 14.66 -17.05 -10.65
CA GLY A 55 15.21 -17.35 -9.32
C GLY A 55 15.95 -16.18 -8.67
N ASP A 56 15.70 -14.96 -9.15
CA ASP A 56 16.23 -13.71 -8.56
C ASP A 56 15.41 -13.30 -7.32
N ASP A 57 14.12 -13.67 -7.28
CA ASP A 57 13.20 -13.49 -6.14
C ASP A 57 12.66 -14.85 -5.68
N GLU A 58 12.24 -14.96 -4.42
CA GLU A 58 11.57 -16.14 -3.86
C GLU A 58 10.39 -15.79 -2.95
N PHE A 59 9.47 -16.74 -2.80
CA PHE A 59 8.40 -16.62 -1.82
C PHE A 59 8.91 -17.02 -0.44
N ILE A 60 8.70 -16.17 0.55
CA ILE A 60 8.94 -16.48 1.96
C ILE A 60 7.61 -16.75 2.69
N SER A 61 7.67 -17.48 3.81
CA SER A 61 6.52 -17.63 4.70
C SER A 61 6.30 -16.36 5.52
N LEU A 62 5.09 -16.21 6.07
CA LEU A 62 4.79 -15.12 6.99
C LEU A 62 5.67 -15.20 8.26
N ASP A 63 5.88 -16.40 8.81
CA ASP A 63 6.77 -16.61 9.96
C ASP A 63 8.20 -16.13 9.68
N GLN A 64 8.70 -16.38 8.46
CA GLN A 64 10.03 -15.92 8.03
C GLN A 64 10.06 -14.39 7.93
N LEU A 65 9.04 -13.78 7.32
CA LEU A 65 8.91 -12.31 7.23
C LEU A 65 8.90 -11.66 8.63
N GLU A 66 8.14 -12.20 9.57
CA GLU A 66 8.08 -11.67 10.94
C GLU A 66 9.44 -11.75 11.66
N ALA A 67 10.18 -12.85 11.46
CA ALA A 67 11.51 -13.03 12.02
C ALA A 67 12.53 -12.03 11.44
N ASP A 68 12.47 -11.78 10.14
CA ASP A 68 13.37 -10.86 9.44
C ASP A 68 13.12 -9.40 9.85
N LEU A 69 11.85 -8.97 9.87
CA LEU A 69 11.46 -7.63 10.32
C LEU A 69 11.87 -7.36 11.78
N GLY A 70 11.76 -8.37 12.65
CA GLY A 70 12.22 -8.29 14.05
C GLY A 70 13.74 -8.15 14.21
N THR A 71 14.50 -8.42 13.14
CA THR A 71 15.95 -8.31 13.08
C THR A 71 16.39 -6.99 12.45
N GLU A 72 15.67 -6.50 11.44
CA GLU A 72 15.96 -5.24 10.73
C GLU A 72 15.58 -3.97 11.51
N LEU A 73 14.62 -4.05 12.43
CA LEU A 73 14.14 -2.91 13.22
C LEU A 73 14.87 -2.72 14.56
N LYS A 74 16.01 -3.38 14.77
CA LYS A 74 16.88 -3.23 15.96
C LYS A 74 18.12 -2.40 15.65
#